data_AF-A0A937IVQ5-F1
#
_entry.id   AF-A0A937IVQ5-F1
#
_cell.length_a   1.000
_cell.length_b   1.000
_cell.length_c   1.000
_cell.angle_alpha   90.00
_cell.angle_beta   90.00
_cell.angle_gamma   90.00
#
_symmetry.space_group_name_H-M   'P 1'
#
loop_
_entity.id
_entity.type
_entity.pdbx_description
1 polymer ?
#
loop_
_entity_poly.entity_id
_entity_poly.type
_entity_poly.pdbx_seq_one_letter_code
_entity_poly.pdbx_strand_id
1 'polypeptide(L)'
;MRQLSQVELAQFLIEKADQYAKFSFIQDDPIQIPHAFSSAEDIEISALIAATLSWGNRKTIIAKSNDLMDRMDRSPAEFIRSASESDLEAFNGFVHRTFQSEDIKGLARGLKMLYQEYESLGAFFKAHVRDGDAHLGHTFQAFKGYLLSNGLPLRAGKHFGDPSKG
;
A
#
# COMPACT_ATOMS: atom_id res chain seq x y z
N MET A 1 -21.69 -6.36 -28.80
CA MET A 1 -20.54 -7.17 -28.36
C MET A 1 -21.06 -8.52 -27.91
N ARG A 2 -20.39 -9.62 -28.27
CA ARG A 2 -20.74 -10.96 -27.78
C ARG A 2 -20.43 -11.04 -26.29
N GLN A 3 -21.38 -11.49 -25.49
CA GLN A 3 -21.16 -11.76 -24.07
C GLN A 3 -20.50 -13.14 -23.94
N LEU A 4 -19.38 -13.21 -23.22
CA LEU A 4 -18.69 -14.48 -22.93
C LEU A 4 -19.48 -15.26 -21.89
N SER A 5 -19.56 -16.59 -22.04
CA SER A 5 -19.98 -17.46 -20.93
C SER A 5 -18.97 -17.38 -19.78
N GLN A 6 -19.34 -17.82 -18.57
CA GLN A 6 -18.40 -17.82 -17.43
C GLN A 6 -17.11 -18.61 -17.72
N VAL A 7 -17.22 -19.74 -18.41
CA VAL A 7 -16.06 -20.58 -18.78
C VAL A 7 -15.17 -19.86 -19.79
N GLU A 8 -15.75 -19.26 -20.82
CA GLU A 8 -14.99 -18.49 -21.81
C GLU A 8 -14.33 -17.25 -21.21
N LEU A 9 -15.02 -16.58 -20.27
CA LEU A 9 -14.47 -15.44 -19.54
C LEU A 9 -13.30 -15.87 -18.66
N ALA A 10 -13.44 -16.97 -17.90
CA ALA A 10 -12.38 -17.49 -17.06
C ALA A 10 -11.15 -17.87 -17.89
N GLN A 11 -11.35 -18.61 -18.99
CA GLN A 11 -10.28 -19.00 -19.91
C GLN A 11 -9.59 -17.77 -20.52
N PHE A 12 -10.37 -16.79 -20.98
CA PHE A 12 -9.83 -15.54 -21.49
C PHE A 12 -9.00 -14.78 -20.45
N LEU A 13 -9.46 -14.69 -19.20
CA LEU A 13 -8.73 -14.02 -18.13
C LEU A 13 -7.42 -14.73 -17.79
N ILE A 14 -7.42 -16.08 -17.77
CA ILE A 14 -6.21 -16.89 -17.57
C ILE A 14 -5.22 -16.65 -18.71
N GLU A 15 -5.67 -16.71 -19.97
CA GLU A 15 -4.82 -16.44 -21.13
C GLU A 15 -4.21 -15.03 -21.10
N LYS A 16 -4.98 -14.03 -20.65
CA LYS A 16 -4.48 -12.66 -20.49
C LYS A 16 -3.50 -12.54 -19.32
N ALA A 17 -3.73 -13.26 -18.22
CA ALA A 17 -2.79 -13.33 -17.12
C ALA A 17 -1.46 -13.93 -17.59
N ASP A 18 -1.47 -15.06 -18.31
CA ASP A 18 -0.25 -15.66 -18.87
C ASP A 18 0.46 -14.73 -19.88
N GLN A 19 -0.30 -13.93 -20.61
CA GLN A 19 0.24 -12.97 -21.56
C GLN A 19 0.93 -11.79 -20.86
N TYR A 20 0.34 -11.25 -19.80
CA TYR A 20 0.74 -9.95 -19.22
C TYR A 20 1.39 -10.02 -17.83
N ALA A 21 1.18 -11.07 -17.05
CA ALA A 21 1.81 -11.27 -15.74
C ALA A 21 3.25 -11.80 -15.88
N LYS A 22 4.06 -11.12 -16.69
CA LYS A 22 5.46 -11.45 -16.96
C LYS A 22 6.39 -10.51 -16.20
N PHE A 23 7.51 -11.02 -15.71
CA PHE A 23 8.55 -10.24 -15.02
C PHE A 23 9.03 -9.02 -15.82
N SER A 24 9.00 -9.08 -17.16
CA SER A 24 9.36 -7.95 -18.03
C SER A 24 8.49 -6.70 -17.80
N PHE A 25 7.24 -6.86 -17.32
CA PHE A 25 6.36 -5.73 -17.03
C PHE A 25 6.71 -5.02 -15.71
N ILE A 26 7.48 -5.66 -14.82
CA ILE A 26 7.83 -5.10 -13.52
C ILE A 26 8.64 -3.81 -13.68
N GLN A 27 9.56 -3.75 -14.65
CA GLN A 27 10.45 -2.60 -14.85
C GLN A 27 9.72 -1.26 -15.01
N ASP A 28 8.54 -1.28 -15.61
CA ASP A 28 7.72 -0.09 -15.80
C ASP A 28 6.58 0.00 -14.79
N ASP A 29 6.47 -0.91 -13.83
CA ASP A 29 5.33 -0.98 -12.91
C ASP A 29 5.71 -0.63 -11.47
N PRO A 30 4.86 0.07 -10.70
CA PRO A 30 5.11 0.35 -9.28
C PRO A 30 5.39 -0.89 -8.43
N ILE A 31 4.99 -2.09 -8.89
CA ILE A 31 5.37 -3.35 -8.22
C ILE A 31 6.89 -3.55 -8.13
N GLN A 32 7.71 -2.87 -8.95
CA GLN A 32 9.18 -2.92 -8.81
C GLN A 32 9.68 -2.44 -7.45
N ILE A 33 8.91 -1.57 -6.77
CA ILE A 33 9.30 -0.96 -5.49
C ILE A 33 9.45 -2.04 -4.41
N PRO A 34 8.43 -2.88 -4.12
CA PRO A 34 8.60 -3.98 -3.18
C PRO A 34 9.59 -5.05 -3.67
N HIS A 35 9.71 -5.29 -4.96
CA HIS A 35 10.69 -6.23 -5.51
C HIS A 35 12.15 -5.81 -5.30
N ALA A 36 12.42 -4.55 -4.91
CA ALA A 36 13.75 -4.08 -4.57
C ALA A 36 14.23 -4.52 -3.17
N PHE A 37 13.37 -5.18 -2.38
CA PHE A 37 13.64 -5.60 -1.01
C PHE A 37 13.57 -7.12 -0.87
N SER A 38 14.24 -7.65 0.15
CA SER A 38 14.23 -9.10 0.47
C SER A 38 13.62 -9.42 1.83
N SER A 39 13.60 -8.46 2.77
CA SER A 39 12.86 -8.61 4.03
C SER A 39 11.36 -8.55 3.77
N ALA A 40 10.60 -9.47 4.36
CA ALA A 40 9.14 -9.48 4.24
C ALA A 40 8.53 -8.16 4.75
N GLU A 41 9.12 -7.56 5.77
CA GLU A 41 8.62 -6.36 6.43
C GLU A 41 8.86 -5.12 5.55
N ASP A 42 10.02 -5.04 4.92
CA ASP A 42 10.30 -3.97 3.95
C ASP A 42 9.42 -4.11 2.72
N ILE A 43 9.19 -5.34 2.25
CA ILE A 43 8.25 -5.64 1.17
C ILE A 43 6.84 -5.16 1.53
N GLU A 44 6.36 -5.45 2.75
CA GLU A 44 5.05 -5.02 3.23
C GLU A 44 4.88 -3.48 3.21
N ILE A 45 5.80 -2.74 3.86
CA ILE A 45 5.71 -1.28 3.95
C ILE A 45 5.86 -0.63 2.57
N SER A 46 6.86 -1.08 1.79
CA SER A 46 7.11 -0.52 0.46
C SER A 46 5.98 -0.82 -0.52
N ALA A 47 5.37 -2.01 -0.45
CA ALA A 47 4.18 -2.35 -1.24
C ALA A 47 2.98 -1.48 -0.85
N LEU A 48 2.73 -1.29 0.45
CA LEU A 48 1.65 -0.42 0.91
C LEU A 48 1.83 1.02 0.42
N ILE A 49 3.04 1.58 0.53
CA ILE A 49 3.35 2.92 0.05
C ILE A 49 3.19 3.00 -1.47
N ALA A 50 3.71 2.04 -2.23
CA ALA A 50 3.55 2.01 -3.69
C ALA A 50 2.06 1.95 -4.10
N ALA A 51 1.26 1.09 -3.46
CA ALA A 51 -0.18 1.02 -3.67
C ALA A 51 -0.87 2.35 -3.31
N THR A 52 -0.49 2.95 -2.17
CA THR A 52 -0.96 4.25 -1.69
C THR A 52 -0.45 5.42 -2.54
N LEU A 53 0.34 5.22 -3.59
CA LEU A 53 0.67 6.29 -4.54
C LEU A 53 0.14 5.99 -5.95
N SER A 54 -0.43 4.82 -6.19
CA SER A 54 -0.70 4.27 -7.53
C SER A 54 -1.90 4.88 -8.25
N TRP A 55 -2.05 6.21 -8.24
CA TRP A 55 -2.99 6.95 -9.08
C TRP A 55 -2.31 8.08 -9.85
N GLY A 56 -2.37 8.02 -11.18
CA GLY A 56 -1.81 9.04 -12.08
C GLY A 56 -0.77 8.48 -13.02
N ASN A 57 0.23 9.29 -13.36
CA ASN A 57 1.26 8.90 -14.30
C ASN A 57 2.22 7.87 -13.66
N ARG A 58 2.34 6.70 -14.31
CA ARG A 58 3.21 5.58 -13.94
C ARG A 58 4.65 5.98 -13.58
N LYS A 59 5.31 6.82 -14.39
CA LYS A 59 6.69 7.27 -14.13
C LYS A 59 6.77 8.13 -12.87
N THR A 60 5.79 9.00 -12.64
CA THR A 60 5.71 9.82 -11.43
C THR A 60 5.47 8.97 -10.18
N ILE A 61 4.62 7.94 -10.27
CA ILE A 61 4.36 7.01 -9.18
C ILE A 61 5.66 6.33 -8.76
N ILE A 62 6.38 5.73 -9.71
CA ILE A 62 7.66 5.05 -9.45
C ILE A 62 8.70 6.01 -8.86
N ALA A 63 8.84 7.21 -9.44
CA ALA A 63 9.79 8.21 -8.94
C ALA A 63 9.46 8.64 -7.51
N LYS A 64 8.18 8.85 -7.18
CA LYS A 64 7.74 9.27 -5.84
C LYS A 64 7.79 8.16 -4.81
N SER A 65 7.55 6.91 -5.22
CA SER A 65 7.79 5.76 -4.35
C SER A 65 9.26 5.61 -4.02
N ASN A 66 10.17 5.73 -5.00
CA ASN A 66 11.62 5.70 -4.74
C ASN A 66 12.09 6.86 -3.84
N ASP A 67 11.61 8.09 -4.08
CA ASP A 67 11.88 9.27 -3.21
C ASP A 67 11.52 8.97 -1.74
N LEU A 68 10.39 8.30 -1.47
CA LEU A 68 10.06 7.87 -0.10
C LEU A 68 10.97 6.75 0.42
N MET A 69 11.31 5.76 -0.40
CA MET A 69 12.23 4.69 0.02
C MET A 69 13.59 5.27 0.40
N ASP A 70 14.11 6.23 -0.38
CA ASP A 70 15.40 6.85 -0.13
C ASP A 70 15.37 7.78 1.10
N ARG A 71 14.25 8.46 1.38
CA ARG A 71 14.04 9.21 2.64
C ARG A 71 14.01 8.35 3.89
N MET A 72 13.72 7.05 3.74
CA MET A 72 13.76 6.05 4.81
C MET A 72 15.05 5.23 4.77
N ASP A 73 16.12 5.77 4.16
CA ASP A 73 17.43 5.13 4.00
C ASP A 73 17.37 3.72 3.38
N ARG A 74 16.32 3.46 2.58
CA ARG A 74 15.99 2.15 2.01
C ARG A 74 15.89 1.03 3.06
N SER A 75 15.46 1.38 4.27
CA SER A 75 15.09 0.46 5.36
C SER A 75 13.70 0.84 5.89
N PRO A 76 12.64 0.77 5.05
CA PRO A 76 11.33 1.32 5.41
C PRO A 76 10.72 0.67 6.66
N ALA A 77 10.88 -0.64 6.88
CA ALA A 77 10.34 -1.29 8.06
C ALA A 77 11.03 -0.83 9.36
N GLU A 78 12.35 -0.70 9.33
CA GLU A 78 13.12 -0.18 10.47
C GLU A 78 12.76 1.28 10.75
N PHE A 79 12.73 2.12 9.71
CA PHE A 79 12.33 3.53 9.82
C PHE A 79 10.95 3.64 10.49
N ILE A 80 9.94 2.91 10.01
CA ILE A 80 8.60 2.96 10.59
C ILE A 80 8.57 2.56 12.06
N ARG A 81 9.33 1.52 12.44
CA ARG A 81 9.34 1.03 13.83
C ARG A 81 10.06 1.97 14.80
N SER A 82 11.15 2.59 14.35
CA SER A 82 12.04 3.37 15.22
C SER A 82 11.82 4.87 15.15
N ALA A 83 11.26 5.40 14.05
CA ALA A 83 11.18 6.83 13.78
C ALA A 83 10.58 7.61 14.95
N SER A 84 11.35 8.59 15.41
CA SER A 84 10.90 9.67 16.30
C SER A 84 10.17 10.74 15.49
N GLU A 85 9.54 11.68 16.19
CA GLU A 85 8.89 12.83 15.54
C GLU A 85 9.87 13.69 14.73
N SER A 86 11.14 13.78 15.15
CA SER A 86 12.17 14.48 14.36
C SER A 86 12.57 13.71 13.10
N ASP A 87 12.58 12.37 13.13
CA ASP A 87 12.93 11.57 11.96
C ASP A 87 11.85 11.71 10.86
N LEU A 88 10.59 11.92 11.26
CA LEU A 88 9.48 12.18 10.33
C LEU A 88 9.66 13.48 9.53
N GLU A 89 10.53 14.39 9.95
CA GLU A 89 10.87 15.59 9.17
C GLU A 89 11.61 15.26 7.86
N ALA A 90 12.14 14.04 7.72
CA ALA A 90 12.64 13.51 6.45
C ALA A 90 11.57 13.54 5.33
N PHE A 91 10.28 13.55 5.67
CA PHE A 91 9.18 13.67 4.71
C PHE A 91 8.82 15.10 4.33
N ASN A 92 9.49 16.12 4.88
CA ASN A 92 9.22 17.51 4.55
C ASN A 92 9.39 17.78 3.04
N GLY A 93 8.45 18.55 2.50
CA GLY A 93 8.39 18.87 1.07
C GLY A 93 7.91 17.72 0.17
N PHE A 94 7.61 16.53 0.72
CA PHE A 94 7.05 15.45 -0.08
C PHE A 94 5.64 15.80 -0.58
N VAL A 95 5.43 15.66 -1.89
CA VAL A 95 4.13 15.84 -2.54
C VAL A 95 4.00 14.86 -3.70
N HIS A 96 2.89 14.13 -3.73
CA HIS A 96 2.43 13.34 -4.85
C HIS A 96 0.95 13.65 -5.13
N ARG A 97 0.72 14.53 -6.11
CA ARG A 97 -0.62 15.03 -6.46
C ARG A 97 -1.31 15.66 -5.24
N THR A 98 -2.25 14.94 -4.60
CA THR A 98 -2.99 15.41 -3.42
C THR A 98 -2.53 14.78 -2.11
N PHE A 99 -1.60 13.82 -2.17
CA PHE A 99 -0.96 13.20 -1.01
C PHE A 99 0.29 14.02 -0.64
N GLN A 100 0.35 14.50 0.60
CA GLN A 100 1.31 15.50 1.07
C GLN A 100 2.18 14.97 2.21
N SER A 101 3.19 15.74 2.63
CA SER A 101 4.11 15.40 3.72
C SER A 101 3.37 14.99 5.00
N GLU A 102 2.34 15.72 5.40
CA GLU A 102 1.56 15.39 6.61
C GLU A 102 0.79 14.07 6.46
N ASP A 103 0.40 13.70 5.24
CA ASP A 103 -0.30 12.44 4.98
C ASP A 103 0.66 11.24 5.18
N ILE A 104 1.91 11.32 4.70
CA ILE A 104 2.92 10.26 4.92
C ILE A 104 3.44 10.23 6.36
N LYS A 105 3.63 11.39 7.01
CA LYS A 105 3.98 11.45 8.43
C LYS A 105 2.92 10.76 9.28
N GLY A 106 1.64 11.04 9.03
CA GLY A 106 0.55 10.40 9.74
C GLY A 106 0.39 8.91 9.42
N LEU A 107 0.60 8.52 8.15
CA LEU A 107 0.67 7.10 7.78
C LEU A 107 1.79 6.38 8.54
N ALA A 108 2.97 6.99 8.65
CA ALA A 108 4.10 6.41 9.36
C ALA A 108 3.79 6.19 10.85
N ARG A 109 3.15 7.16 11.51
CA ARG A 109 2.67 7.02 12.90
C ARG A 109 1.66 5.88 13.05
N GLY A 110 0.68 5.81 12.16
CA GLY A 110 -0.33 4.74 12.18
C GLY A 110 0.28 3.35 11.98
N LEU A 111 1.26 3.23 11.08
CA LEU A 111 1.99 1.98 10.85
C LEU A 111 2.90 1.61 12.01
N LYS A 112 3.55 2.59 12.66
CA LYS A 112 4.35 2.35 13.87
C LYS A 112 3.49 1.73 14.98
N MET A 113 2.31 2.31 15.25
CA MET A 113 1.36 1.77 16.22
C MET A 113 0.90 0.36 15.83
N LEU A 114 0.56 0.15 14.54
CA LEU A 114 0.14 -1.16 14.04
C LEU A 114 1.19 -2.23 14.28
N TYR A 115 2.46 -1.95 13.97
CA TYR A 115 3.56 -2.90 14.14
C TYR A 115 3.90 -3.16 15.61
N GLN A 116 3.62 -2.21 16.50
CA GLN A 116 3.74 -2.42 17.95
C GLN A 116 2.65 -3.35 18.50
N GLU A 117 1.44 -3.31 17.92
CA GLU A 117 0.30 -4.10 18.40
C GLU A 117 0.15 -5.47 17.70
N TYR A 118 0.49 -5.57 16.42
CA TYR A 118 0.23 -6.76 15.59
C TYR A 118 1.50 -7.39 14.98
N GLU A 119 2.69 -6.84 15.20
CA GLU A 119 3.99 -7.30 14.65
C GLU A 119 4.17 -7.11 13.12
N SER A 120 3.11 -7.18 12.31
CA SER A 120 3.13 -7.00 10.85
C SER A 120 1.77 -6.55 10.28
N LEU A 121 1.75 -6.10 9.02
CA LEU A 121 0.49 -5.85 8.30
C LEU A 121 -0.27 -7.16 8.10
N GLY A 122 0.41 -8.24 7.71
CA GLY A 122 -0.22 -9.55 7.53
C GLY A 122 -0.94 -10.03 8.79
N ALA A 123 -0.34 -9.86 9.96
CA ALA A 123 -0.94 -10.23 11.24
C ALA A 123 -2.15 -9.35 11.61
N PHE A 124 -2.11 -8.03 11.34
CA PHE A 124 -3.29 -7.18 11.47
C PHE A 124 -4.45 -7.72 10.62
N PHE A 125 -4.21 -8.00 9.34
CA PHE A 125 -5.25 -8.49 8.45
C PHE A 125 -5.78 -9.86 8.93
N LYS A 126 -4.88 -10.79 9.30
CA LYS A 126 -5.27 -12.11 9.82
C LYS A 126 -6.17 -12.01 11.06
N ALA A 127 -5.90 -11.06 11.96
CA ALA A 127 -6.71 -10.85 13.17
C ALA A 127 -8.09 -10.23 12.89
N HIS A 128 -8.28 -9.59 11.73
CA HIS A 128 -9.52 -8.86 11.38
C HIS A 128 -10.29 -9.48 10.20
N VAL A 129 -9.79 -10.58 9.62
CA VAL A 129 -10.57 -11.45 8.74
C VAL A 129 -11.57 -12.21 9.61
N ARG A 130 -12.84 -12.17 9.21
CA ARG A 130 -13.92 -12.89 9.92
C ARG A 130 -14.30 -14.14 9.16
N ASP A 131 -14.57 -15.21 9.90
CA ASP A 131 -15.14 -16.42 9.33
C ASP A 131 -16.54 -16.11 8.76
N GLY A 132 -16.75 -16.49 7.49
CA GLY A 132 -18.01 -16.26 6.79
C GLY A 132 -18.09 -14.96 5.99
N ASP A 133 -17.08 -14.09 6.03
CA ASP A 133 -17.01 -12.93 5.14
C ASP A 133 -16.84 -13.39 3.68
N ALA A 134 -17.74 -12.97 2.79
CA ALA A 134 -17.65 -13.27 1.36
C ALA A 134 -16.50 -12.50 0.67
N HIS A 135 -16.01 -11.42 1.29
CA HIS A 135 -14.92 -10.59 0.78
C HIS A 135 -14.25 -9.81 1.92
N LEU A 136 -13.04 -9.29 1.68
CA LEU A 136 -12.21 -8.59 2.69
C LEU A 136 -12.68 -7.16 3.02
N GLY A 137 -13.90 -6.78 2.66
CA GLY A 137 -14.37 -5.39 2.75
C GLY A 137 -14.36 -4.86 4.18
N HIS A 138 -14.82 -5.69 5.12
CA HIS A 138 -14.79 -5.38 6.55
C HIS A 138 -13.35 -5.17 7.04
N THR A 139 -12.42 -6.04 6.66
CA THR A 139 -11.01 -5.96 7.07
C THR A 139 -10.34 -4.68 6.54
N PHE A 140 -10.61 -4.28 5.29
CA PHE A 140 -10.10 -3.01 4.75
C PHE A 140 -10.68 -1.79 5.47
N GLN A 141 -11.96 -1.83 5.85
CA GLN A 141 -12.57 -0.77 6.65
C GLN A 141 -11.93 -0.68 8.04
N ALA A 142 -11.68 -1.82 8.69
CA ALA A 142 -10.96 -1.89 9.96
C ALA A 142 -9.55 -1.31 9.84
N PHE A 143 -8.79 -1.68 8.79
CA PHE A 143 -7.45 -1.16 8.53
C PHE A 143 -7.43 0.36 8.36
N LYS A 144 -8.33 0.88 7.51
CA LYS A 144 -8.46 2.32 7.29
C LYS A 144 -8.86 3.06 8.57
N GLY A 145 -9.82 2.51 9.32
CA GLY A 145 -10.24 3.06 10.61
C GLY A 145 -9.08 3.12 11.60
N TYR A 146 -8.31 2.03 11.69
CA TYR A 146 -7.12 1.93 12.52
C TYR A 146 -6.10 3.03 12.20
N LEU A 147 -5.75 3.21 10.92
CA LEU A 147 -4.80 4.24 10.52
C LEU A 147 -5.30 5.64 10.89
N LEU A 148 -6.58 5.94 10.64
CA LEU A 148 -7.20 7.24 10.97
C LEU A 148 -7.22 7.53 12.47
N SER A 149 -7.42 6.50 13.30
CA SER A 149 -7.39 6.62 14.75
C SER A 149 -5.98 6.78 15.32
N ASN A 150 -4.95 6.35 14.59
CA ASN A 150 -3.56 6.26 15.08
C ASN A 150 -2.57 7.19 14.36
N GLY A 151 -3.05 8.23 13.67
CA GLY A 151 -2.20 9.33 13.21
C GLY A 151 -2.40 9.74 11.76
N LEU A 152 -3.05 8.91 10.92
CA LEU A 152 -3.36 9.28 9.55
C LEU A 152 -4.39 10.43 9.53
N PRO A 153 -4.13 11.57 8.86
CA PRO A 153 -5.08 12.66 8.79
C PRO A 153 -6.38 12.24 8.11
N LEU A 154 -7.53 12.76 8.57
CA LEU A 154 -8.84 12.48 7.97
C LEU A 154 -8.87 12.72 6.45
N ARG A 155 -8.19 13.76 5.98
CA ARG A 155 -8.05 14.08 4.55
C ARG A 155 -7.36 12.98 3.74
N ALA A 156 -6.44 12.23 4.36
CA ALA A 156 -5.66 11.19 3.71
C ALA A 156 -6.44 9.87 3.59
N GLY A 157 -7.52 9.71 4.36
CA GLY A 157 -8.38 8.52 4.31
C GLY A 157 -8.96 8.23 2.91
N LYS A 158 -9.06 9.23 2.03
CA LYS A 158 -9.49 9.05 0.63
C LYS A 158 -8.52 8.25 -0.24
N HIS A 159 -7.27 8.10 0.20
CA HIS A 159 -6.24 7.33 -0.52
C HIS A 159 -6.33 5.82 -0.21
N PHE A 160 -7.14 5.45 0.77
CA PHE A 160 -7.41 4.06 1.15
C PHE A 160 -8.82 3.69 0.69
N GLY A 161 -8.89 2.63 -0.12
CA GLY A 161 -10.14 2.09 -0.64
C GLY A 161 -11.13 1.75 0.47
N ASP A 162 -12.41 1.90 0.16
CA ASP A 162 -13.51 1.59 1.08
C ASP A 162 -14.54 0.76 0.32
N PRO A 163 -14.41 -0.58 0.32
CA PRO A 163 -15.30 -1.46 -0.45
C PRO A 163 -16.78 -1.35 -0.06
N SER A 164 -17.10 -0.77 1.11
CA SER A 164 -18.48 -0.53 1.53
C SER A 164 -19.18 0.57 0.72
N LYS A 165 -18.43 1.40 0.00
CA LYS A 165 -18.94 2.60 -0.71
C LYS A 165 -19.19 2.40 -2.20
N GLY A 166 -19.04 1.18 -2.71
CA GLY A 166 -19.21 0.83 -4.12
C GLY A 166 -17.92 0.87 -4.90
#